data_AF-A0A9C7WH27-F1
#
_entry.id   AF-A0A9C7WH27-F1
#
_cell.length_a   1.000
_cell.length_b   1.000
_cell.length_c   1.000
_cell.angle_alpha   90.00
_cell.angle_beta   90.00
_cell.angle_gamma   90.00
#
_symmetry.space_group_name_H-M   'P 1'
#
loop_
_entity.id
_entity.type
_entity.pdbx_description
1 polymer ?
#
loop_
_entity_poly.entity_id
_entity_poly.type
_entity_poly.pdbx_seq_one_letter_code
_entity_poly.pdbx_strand_id
1 'polypeptide(L)'
;MGRDLGTTVEVRDIFFNTPARRKFLRSTETELRHITQVVTELALAHPGVAFSLSHGARKLMVLPRRGGLSERMEDIFGKERMAKVLPVSLKERGIEVEGAVGLPELARRSGVPQHILVNGRPISHRNLSHAVYLGYGELLPKEASPFFVLSLRIDPRAVDVNVHPTKREVRFSDERKVFDAVVRAVRAALQTEALAPHLEYPEVHPRAREIKEALEKYISKAQQLPLSLELPRHGEAEEGRPVPLWQAHNKYIFAQVKNGIIIVDQHAAHERVLYEEALRNLSGERPRSQHLLFPAVLTLSPVEMRFLEESAPLLEALGFVIRVLGKDVVAVDAVPAGVGPRWKDGELFSEIVGELAEGGTGAGLKEKLAAVYSCRAAIKAGEPLSPKQMQQLIDQLFATEQPFVCPHGRPTLIRVPLEDLDRQFGRR
;
A
#
# COMPACT_ATOMS: atom_id res chain seq x y z
N MET A 1 -43.16 24.64 -30.62
CA MET A 1 -42.07 23.64 -30.68
C MET A 1 -42.16 22.79 -29.43
N GLY A 2 -42.79 21.61 -29.56
CA GLY A 2 -42.81 20.64 -28.47
C GLY A 2 -41.41 20.06 -28.32
N ARG A 3 -40.93 20.01 -27.08
CA ARG A 3 -39.64 19.43 -26.74
C ARG A 3 -39.91 18.06 -26.14
N ASP A 4 -39.15 17.06 -26.55
CA ASP A 4 -39.28 15.72 -25.99
C ASP A 4 -38.96 15.72 -24.49
N LEU A 5 -39.52 14.74 -23.78
CA LEU A 5 -39.29 14.51 -22.34
C LEU A 5 -37.78 14.38 -22.05
N GLY A 6 -37.27 15.25 -21.18
CA GLY A 6 -35.88 15.23 -20.73
C GLY A 6 -35.31 16.62 -20.41
N THR A 7 -34.04 16.66 -20.04
CA THR A 7 -33.35 17.90 -19.61
C THR A 7 -32.17 18.20 -20.53
N THR A 8 -32.01 19.47 -20.91
CA THR A 8 -30.84 19.99 -21.64
C THR A 8 -30.28 21.08 -20.77
N VAL A 9 -29.01 20.91 -20.43
CA VAL A 9 -28.22 21.93 -19.74
C VAL A 9 -27.30 22.54 -20.76
N GLU A 10 -27.38 23.86 -20.93
CA GLU A 10 -26.51 24.61 -21.82
C GLU A 10 -25.57 25.49 -20.98
N VAL A 11 -24.27 25.33 -21.20
CA VAL A 11 -23.23 26.13 -20.54
C VAL A 11 -22.46 26.89 -21.61
N ARG A 12 -22.56 28.21 -21.58
CA ARG A 12 -21.85 29.13 -22.49
C ARG A 12 -20.82 29.94 -21.71
N ASP A 13 -19.77 30.38 -22.41
CA ASP A 13 -18.75 31.29 -21.89
C ASP A 13 -18.15 30.84 -20.54
N ILE A 14 -17.69 29.58 -20.47
CA ILE A 14 -17.12 29.02 -19.25
C ILE A 14 -15.96 29.90 -18.73
N PHE A 15 -16.02 30.26 -17.45
CA PHE A 15 -15.09 31.16 -16.77
C PHE A 15 -15.05 32.63 -17.26
N PHE A 16 -16.08 33.14 -17.95
CA PHE A 16 -16.11 34.54 -18.42
C PHE A 16 -15.90 35.57 -17.30
N ASN A 17 -16.45 35.33 -16.10
CA ASN A 17 -16.36 36.19 -14.92
C ASN A 17 -15.25 35.79 -13.93
N THR A 18 -14.42 34.79 -14.28
CA THR A 18 -13.29 34.34 -13.44
C THR A 18 -11.99 34.30 -14.26
N PRO A 19 -11.38 35.46 -14.55
CA PRO A 19 -10.25 35.58 -15.49
C PRO A 19 -9.02 34.76 -15.08
N ALA A 20 -8.76 34.61 -13.77
CA ALA A 20 -7.68 33.75 -13.28
C ALA A 20 -7.91 32.27 -13.64
N ARG A 21 -9.13 31.74 -13.52
CA ARG A 21 -9.47 30.36 -13.89
C ARG A 21 -9.41 30.14 -15.41
N ARG A 22 -9.84 31.13 -16.19
CA ARG A 22 -9.79 31.09 -17.65
C ARG A 22 -8.36 30.88 -18.19
N LYS A 23 -7.34 31.41 -17.51
CA LYS A 23 -5.92 31.21 -17.85
C LYS A 23 -5.43 29.76 -17.72
N PHE A 24 -6.15 28.89 -16.98
CA PHE A 24 -5.79 27.48 -16.83
C PHE A 24 -6.33 26.59 -17.96
N LEU A 25 -7.24 27.10 -18.79
CA LEU A 25 -7.73 26.36 -19.96
C LEU A 25 -6.56 26.03 -20.88
N ARG A 26 -6.45 24.76 -21.25
CA ARG A 26 -5.46 24.29 -22.23
C ARG A 26 -6.00 24.49 -23.65
N SER A 27 -5.27 23.98 -24.64
CA SER A 27 -5.73 23.98 -26.02
C SER A 27 -7.07 23.27 -26.15
N THR A 28 -7.90 23.66 -27.13
CA THR A 28 -9.19 23.01 -27.42
C THR A 28 -9.03 21.50 -27.58
N GLU A 29 -7.95 21.04 -28.21
CA GLU A 29 -7.65 19.62 -28.36
C GLU A 29 -7.39 18.90 -27.03
N THR A 30 -6.67 19.54 -26.11
CA THR A 30 -6.41 18.99 -24.76
C THR A 30 -7.70 18.88 -23.96
N GLU A 31 -8.54 19.93 -23.99
CA GLU A 31 -9.83 19.92 -23.29
C GLU A 31 -10.80 18.90 -23.90
N LEU A 32 -10.86 18.80 -25.24
CA LEU A 32 -11.65 17.78 -25.92
C LEU A 32 -11.21 16.36 -25.55
N ARG A 33 -9.92 16.12 -25.37
CA ARG A 33 -9.41 14.83 -24.87
C ARG A 33 -9.91 14.54 -23.46
N HIS A 34 -9.88 15.52 -22.55
CA HIS A 34 -10.41 15.35 -21.19
C HIS A 34 -11.93 15.10 -21.20
N ILE A 35 -12.69 15.82 -22.03
CA ILE A 35 -14.14 15.62 -22.20
C ILE A 35 -14.43 14.21 -22.72
N THR A 36 -13.69 13.79 -23.75
CA THR A 36 -13.84 12.46 -24.36
C THR A 36 -13.53 11.36 -23.34
N GLN A 37 -12.50 11.54 -22.51
CA GLN A 37 -12.19 10.60 -21.43
C GLN A 37 -13.34 10.52 -20.40
N VAL A 38 -13.91 11.64 -19.98
CA VAL A 38 -15.03 11.64 -19.02
C VAL A 38 -16.26 10.93 -19.60
N VAL A 39 -16.60 11.20 -20.86
CA VAL A 39 -17.72 10.52 -21.54
C VAL A 39 -17.44 9.02 -21.69
N THR A 40 -16.19 8.65 -21.98
CA THR A 40 -15.75 7.24 -22.05
C THR A 40 -15.93 6.54 -20.71
N GLU A 41 -15.46 7.15 -19.62
CA GLU A 41 -15.61 6.63 -18.26
C GLU A 41 -17.08 6.43 -17.86
N LEU A 42 -17.96 7.40 -18.18
CA LEU A 42 -19.40 7.30 -17.94
C LEU A 42 -20.07 6.22 -18.82
N ALA A 43 -19.66 6.10 -20.07
CA ALA A 43 -20.22 5.11 -20.98
C ALA A 43 -19.85 3.68 -20.58
N LEU A 44 -18.63 3.47 -20.07
CA LEU A 44 -18.19 2.19 -19.48
C LEU A 44 -18.97 1.87 -18.20
N ALA A 45 -19.21 2.87 -17.34
CA ALA A 45 -20.00 2.71 -16.12
C ALA A 45 -21.47 2.36 -16.38
N HIS A 46 -22.04 2.84 -17.50
CA HIS A 46 -23.46 2.69 -17.81
C HIS A 46 -23.71 2.15 -19.24
N PRO A 47 -23.43 0.86 -19.52
CA PRO A 47 -23.62 0.28 -20.85
C PRO A 47 -25.06 0.37 -21.38
N GLY A 48 -26.06 0.32 -20.50
CA GLY A 48 -27.48 0.43 -20.87
C GLY A 48 -27.92 1.83 -21.34
N VAL A 49 -27.06 2.84 -21.22
CA VAL A 49 -27.34 4.22 -21.64
C VAL A 49 -26.66 4.50 -22.98
N ALA A 50 -27.37 5.17 -23.90
CA ALA A 50 -26.78 5.63 -25.16
C ALA A 50 -26.05 6.96 -24.96
N PHE A 51 -24.87 7.10 -25.57
CA PHE A 51 -24.07 8.32 -25.49
C PHE A 51 -23.76 8.84 -26.90
N SER A 52 -23.77 10.16 -27.07
CA SER A 52 -23.28 10.82 -28.27
C SER A 52 -22.44 12.02 -27.88
N LEU A 53 -21.22 12.12 -28.43
CA LEU A 53 -20.33 13.27 -28.24
C LEU A 53 -20.02 13.88 -29.60
N SER A 54 -20.24 15.19 -29.73
CA SER A 54 -19.99 15.95 -30.96
C SER A 54 -19.19 17.20 -30.65
N HIS A 55 -18.34 17.61 -31.59
CA HIS A 55 -17.66 18.89 -31.56
C HIS A 55 -17.92 19.61 -32.89
N GLY A 56 -18.73 20.67 -32.85
CA GLY A 56 -19.31 21.28 -34.05
C GLY A 56 -20.15 20.27 -34.83
N ALA A 57 -19.92 20.17 -36.14
CA ALA A 57 -20.60 19.20 -37.00
C ALA A 57 -20.02 17.78 -36.91
N ARG A 58 -18.85 17.58 -36.30
CA ARG A 58 -18.18 16.28 -36.24
C ARG A 58 -18.68 15.47 -35.06
N LYS A 59 -19.18 14.26 -35.34
CA LYS A 59 -19.46 13.25 -34.31
C LYS A 59 -18.15 12.59 -33.90
N LEU A 60 -17.79 12.69 -32.61
CA LEU A 60 -16.60 12.09 -32.04
C LEU A 60 -16.89 10.69 -31.49
N MET A 61 -18.06 10.50 -30.87
CA MET A 61 -18.50 9.20 -30.36
C MET A 61 -20.00 9.05 -30.59
N VAL A 62 -20.43 7.85 -30.99
CA VAL A 62 -21.83 7.44 -31.05
C VAL A 62 -21.91 6.03 -30.50
N LEU A 63 -22.44 5.91 -29.28
CA LEU A 63 -22.46 4.67 -28.51
C LEU A 63 -23.92 4.26 -28.28
N PRO A 64 -24.44 3.22 -28.96
CA PRO A 64 -25.82 2.76 -28.78
C PRO A 64 -25.99 2.10 -27.40
N ARG A 65 -27.24 1.87 -26.96
CA ARG A 65 -27.49 1.10 -25.72
C ARG A 65 -26.99 -0.34 -25.89
N ARG A 66 -26.33 -0.88 -24.86
CA ARG A 66 -25.77 -2.24 -24.82
C ARG A 66 -26.25 -3.00 -23.59
N GLY A 67 -26.19 -4.34 -23.66
CA GLY A 67 -26.62 -5.22 -22.57
C GLY A 67 -25.58 -5.37 -21.46
N GLY A 68 -24.30 -5.07 -21.74
CA GLY A 68 -23.22 -5.25 -20.77
C GLY A 68 -21.93 -4.54 -21.14
N LEU A 69 -20.95 -4.65 -20.23
CA LEU A 69 -19.65 -3.97 -20.33
C LEU A 69 -18.84 -4.43 -21.56
N SER A 70 -18.89 -5.72 -21.93
CA SER A 70 -18.15 -6.27 -23.06
C SER A 70 -18.47 -5.58 -24.39
N GLU A 71 -19.76 -5.55 -24.78
CA GLU A 71 -20.20 -4.89 -26.01
C GLU A 71 -19.87 -3.39 -26.01
N ARG A 72 -19.97 -2.74 -24.85
CA ARG A 72 -19.63 -1.33 -24.69
C ARG A 72 -18.14 -1.07 -24.89
N MET A 73 -17.27 -1.95 -24.39
CA MET A 73 -15.83 -1.85 -24.63
C MET A 73 -15.49 -1.99 -26.13
N GLU A 74 -16.19 -2.85 -26.85
CA GLU A 74 -16.04 -2.99 -28.31
C GLU A 74 -16.44 -1.71 -29.05
N ASP A 75 -17.56 -1.07 -28.68
CA ASP A 75 -17.97 0.21 -29.27
C ASP A 75 -16.93 1.33 -29.06
N ILE A 76 -16.24 1.32 -27.92
CA ILE A 76 -15.30 2.40 -27.53
C ILE A 76 -13.90 2.15 -28.08
N PHE A 77 -13.38 0.93 -27.90
CA PHE A 77 -11.98 0.62 -28.17
C PHE A 77 -11.75 -0.10 -29.51
N GLY A 78 -12.84 -0.52 -30.17
CA GLY A 78 -12.82 -1.19 -31.46
C GLY A 78 -12.53 -2.69 -31.39
N LYS A 79 -13.05 -3.42 -32.39
CA LYS A 79 -12.93 -4.88 -32.51
C LYS A 79 -11.49 -5.39 -32.51
N GLU A 80 -10.58 -4.69 -33.19
CA GLU A 80 -9.18 -5.10 -33.30
C GLU A 80 -8.49 -5.18 -31.93
N ARG A 81 -8.77 -4.23 -31.04
CA ARG A 81 -8.23 -4.26 -29.68
C ARG A 81 -8.92 -5.34 -28.87
N MET A 82 -10.26 -5.42 -28.94
CA MET A 82 -11.04 -6.40 -28.18
C MET A 82 -10.75 -7.85 -28.56
N ALA A 83 -10.23 -8.11 -29.77
CA ALA A 83 -9.74 -9.43 -30.16
C ALA A 83 -8.49 -9.88 -29.37
N LYS A 84 -7.81 -8.95 -28.68
CA LYS A 84 -6.57 -9.17 -27.94
C LYS A 84 -6.75 -8.86 -26.45
N VAL A 85 -7.97 -8.98 -25.93
CA VAL A 85 -8.25 -8.83 -24.50
C VAL A 85 -8.89 -10.09 -23.95
N LEU A 86 -8.62 -10.36 -22.69
CA LEU A 86 -9.08 -11.51 -21.94
C LEU A 86 -10.17 -11.06 -20.97
N PRO A 87 -11.30 -11.78 -20.90
CA PRO A 87 -12.35 -11.49 -19.94
C PRO A 87 -11.85 -11.77 -18.51
N VAL A 88 -12.19 -10.88 -17.60
CA VAL A 88 -11.95 -11.03 -16.16
C VAL A 88 -13.28 -11.30 -15.49
N SER A 89 -13.32 -12.35 -14.68
CA SER A 89 -14.45 -12.64 -13.80
C SER A 89 -13.95 -13.33 -12.54
N LEU A 90 -14.23 -12.72 -11.39
CA LEU A 90 -13.94 -13.28 -10.07
C LEU A 90 -15.04 -12.86 -9.11
N LYS A 91 -15.53 -13.80 -8.30
CA LYS A 91 -16.47 -13.51 -7.23
C LYS A 91 -16.05 -14.24 -5.96
N GLU A 92 -15.63 -13.49 -4.95
CA GLU A 92 -15.15 -14.06 -3.71
C GLU A 92 -15.33 -13.09 -2.54
N ARG A 93 -15.60 -13.64 -1.34
CA ARG A 93 -15.60 -12.89 -0.07
C ARG A 93 -16.40 -11.57 -0.11
N GLY A 94 -17.49 -11.50 -0.90
CA GLY A 94 -18.31 -10.29 -1.04
C GLY A 94 -17.77 -9.21 -1.99
N ILE A 95 -16.79 -9.55 -2.83
CA ILE A 95 -16.24 -8.72 -3.89
C ILE A 95 -16.45 -9.45 -5.22
N GLU A 96 -16.97 -8.74 -6.21
CA GLU A 96 -17.14 -9.21 -7.58
C GLU A 96 -16.30 -8.30 -8.49
N VAL A 97 -15.39 -8.91 -9.25
CA VAL A 97 -14.51 -8.23 -10.21
C VAL A 97 -14.85 -8.76 -11.59
N GLU A 98 -15.29 -7.88 -12.47
CA GLU A 98 -15.62 -8.19 -13.86
C GLU A 98 -14.89 -7.23 -14.80
N GLY A 99 -14.69 -7.61 -16.06
CA GLY A 99 -14.14 -6.70 -17.07
C GLY A 99 -13.24 -7.40 -18.06
N ALA A 100 -12.18 -6.73 -18.47
CA ALA A 100 -11.18 -7.29 -19.37
C ALA A 100 -9.78 -6.73 -19.13
N VAL A 101 -8.76 -7.55 -19.39
CA VAL A 101 -7.35 -7.17 -19.42
C VAL A 101 -6.76 -7.47 -20.80
N GLY A 102 -5.84 -6.65 -21.30
CA GLY A 102 -5.21 -6.87 -22.60
C GLY A 102 -4.13 -7.96 -22.56
N LEU A 103 -3.90 -8.64 -23.67
CA LEU A 103 -2.72 -9.49 -23.80
C LEU A 103 -1.43 -8.66 -23.64
N PRO A 104 -0.32 -9.22 -23.14
CA PRO A 104 0.93 -8.48 -22.97
C PRO A 104 1.44 -7.78 -24.23
N GLU A 105 1.14 -8.31 -25.41
CA GLU A 105 1.46 -7.71 -26.71
C GLU A 105 0.75 -6.36 -26.98
N LEU A 106 -0.39 -6.10 -26.32
CA LEU A 106 -1.07 -4.81 -26.34
C LEU A 106 -0.39 -3.76 -25.45
N ALA A 107 0.51 -4.16 -24.55
CA ALA A 107 1.15 -3.23 -23.65
C ALA A 107 2.06 -2.24 -24.40
N ARG A 108 2.05 -0.99 -23.97
CA ARG A 108 2.87 0.11 -24.52
C ARG A 108 3.38 0.98 -23.39
N ARG A 109 4.44 1.75 -23.62
CA ARG A 109 5.02 2.64 -22.60
C ARG A 109 4.03 3.67 -22.04
N SER A 110 3.14 4.20 -22.88
CA SER A 110 2.16 5.21 -22.47
C SER A 110 0.94 5.21 -23.39
N GLY A 111 -0.11 5.92 -22.97
CA GLY A 111 -1.31 6.14 -23.79
C GLY A 111 -2.22 4.91 -23.92
N VAL A 112 -2.00 3.87 -23.12
CA VAL A 112 -2.88 2.70 -23.08
C VAL A 112 -4.05 3.00 -22.14
N PRO A 113 -5.31 2.82 -22.57
CA PRO A 113 -6.48 3.01 -21.72
C PRO A 113 -6.45 2.08 -20.50
N GLN A 114 -6.75 2.67 -19.34
CA GLN A 114 -6.75 2.02 -18.05
C GLN A 114 -7.92 2.57 -17.23
N HIS A 115 -8.91 1.73 -16.97
CA HIS A 115 -10.14 2.16 -16.30
C HIS A 115 -10.49 1.21 -15.15
N ILE A 116 -10.81 1.79 -14.00
CA ILE A 116 -11.35 1.07 -12.85
C ILE A 116 -12.67 1.72 -12.47
N LEU A 117 -13.70 0.90 -12.35
CA LEU A 117 -15.02 1.28 -11.90
C LEU A 117 -15.28 0.58 -10.55
N VAL A 118 -15.88 1.27 -9.59
CA VAL A 118 -16.35 0.67 -8.33
C VAL A 118 -17.82 1.04 -8.17
N ASN A 119 -18.70 0.04 -8.09
CA ASN A 119 -20.14 0.23 -7.97
C ASN A 119 -20.71 1.20 -9.03
N GLY A 120 -20.20 1.12 -10.27
CA GLY A 120 -20.60 2.00 -11.37
C GLY A 120 -19.99 3.41 -11.32
N ARG A 121 -19.03 3.68 -10.44
CA ARG A 121 -18.29 4.95 -10.39
C ARG A 121 -16.88 4.79 -10.96
N PRO A 122 -16.47 5.58 -11.96
CA PRO A 122 -15.08 5.66 -12.38
C PRO A 122 -14.19 6.23 -11.27
N ILE A 123 -13.10 5.54 -10.96
CA ILE A 123 -12.15 5.94 -9.92
C ILE A 123 -10.71 5.97 -10.43
N SER A 124 -9.87 6.73 -9.73
CA SER A 124 -8.42 6.74 -9.89
C SER A 124 -7.80 6.25 -8.58
N HIS A 125 -7.23 5.04 -8.58
CA HIS A 125 -6.72 4.43 -7.36
C HIS A 125 -5.38 3.73 -7.57
N ARG A 126 -4.30 4.34 -7.05
CA ARG A 126 -2.92 3.88 -7.28
C ARG A 126 -2.69 2.42 -6.86
N ASN A 127 -3.22 2.00 -5.71
CA ASN A 127 -3.02 0.63 -5.23
C ASN A 127 -3.71 -0.40 -6.13
N LEU A 128 -4.95 -0.15 -6.57
CA LEU A 128 -5.66 -1.07 -7.46
C LEU A 128 -5.04 -1.08 -8.85
N SER A 129 -4.58 0.06 -9.36
CA SER A 129 -3.76 0.08 -10.57
C SER A 129 -2.54 -0.84 -10.39
N HIS A 130 -1.78 -0.69 -9.30
CA HIS A 130 -0.62 -1.53 -9.01
C HIS A 130 -0.96 -3.04 -8.88
N ALA A 131 -2.12 -3.37 -8.31
CA ALA A 131 -2.63 -4.74 -8.24
C ALA A 131 -2.76 -5.38 -9.63
N VAL A 132 -3.22 -4.62 -10.63
CA VAL A 132 -3.26 -5.11 -12.03
C VAL A 132 -1.87 -5.43 -12.55
N TYR A 133 -0.88 -4.52 -12.37
CA TYR A 133 0.51 -4.78 -12.79
C TYR A 133 1.10 -6.03 -12.12
N LEU A 134 0.78 -6.25 -10.84
CA LEU A 134 1.20 -7.46 -10.10
C LEU A 134 0.45 -8.73 -10.52
N GLY A 135 -0.74 -8.58 -11.09
CA GLY A 135 -1.49 -9.66 -11.73
C GLY A 135 -0.79 -10.14 -13.00
N TYR A 136 -0.26 -9.23 -13.81
CA TYR A 136 0.55 -9.57 -14.98
C TYR A 136 1.92 -10.18 -14.62
N GLY A 137 2.55 -9.71 -13.54
CA GLY A 137 3.87 -10.20 -13.12
C GLY A 137 4.92 -10.01 -14.21
N GLU A 138 5.67 -11.08 -14.52
CA GLU A 138 6.74 -11.06 -15.53
C GLU A 138 6.25 -11.01 -16.98
N LEU A 139 4.95 -11.20 -17.22
CA LEU A 139 4.39 -11.15 -18.57
C LEU A 139 4.48 -9.74 -19.18
N LEU A 140 4.55 -8.70 -18.35
CA LEU A 140 4.66 -7.33 -18.82
C LEU A 140 6.11 -6.94 -19.14
N PRO A 141 6.38 -6.40 -20.34
CA PRO A 141 7.68 -5.79 -20.63
C PRO A 141 8.00 -4.66 -19.65
N LYS A 142 9.29 -4.47 -19.37
CA LYS A 142 9.78 -3.41 -18.47
C LYS A 142 9.28 -2.04 -18.94
N GLU A 143 8.72 -1.26 -18.01
CA GLU A 143 8.14 0.07 -18.26
C GLU A 143 6.92 0.09 -19.20
N ALA A 144 6.31 -1.05 -19.52
CA ALA A 144 5.08 -1.12 -20.29
C ALA A 144 3.84 -1.02 -19.39
N SER A 145 2.81 -0.35 -19.91
CA SER A 145 1.50 -0.22 -19.29
C SER A 145 0.51 -1.16 -19.99
N PRO A 146 -0.19 -2.03 -19.24
CA PRO A 146 -1.23 -2.89 -19.79
C PRO A 146 -2.49 -2.11 -20.13
N PHE A 147 -3.30 -2.69 -21.03
CA PHE A 147 -4.69 -2.30 -21.19
C PHE A 147 -5.55 -3.01 -20.15
N PHE A 148 -6.46 -2.29 -19.50
CA PHE A 148 -7.48 -2.94 -18.67
C PHE A 148 -8.71 -2.05 -18.48
N VAL A 149 -9.85 -2.71 -18.31
CA VAL A 149 -11.09 -2.13 -17.84
C VAL A 149 -11.65 -3.08 -16.80
N LEU A 150 -11.67 -2.67 -15.54
CA LEU A 150 -12.17 -3.48 -14.43
C LEU A 150 -13.36 -2.79 -13.77
N SER A 151 -14.39 -3.56 -13.48
CA SER A 151 -15.57 -3.16 -12.72
C SER A 151 -15.66 -3.99 -11.45
N LEU A 152 -15.55 -3.32 -10.32
CA LEU A 152 -15.65 -3.93 -9.00
C LEU A 152 -17.04 -3.64 -8.44
N ARG A 153 -17.70 -4.67 -7.95
CA ARG A 153 -18.92 -4.56 -7.14
C ARG A 153 -18.62 -5.03 -5.73
N ILE A 154 -18.84 -4.13 -4.78
CA ILE A 154 -18.53 -4.31 -3.36
C ILE A 154 -19.70 -3.72 -2.57
N ASP A 155 -19.96 -4.21 -1.36
CA ASP A 155 -20.90 -3.57 -0.43
C ASP A 155 -20.62 -2.05 -0.35
N PRO A 156 -21.59 -1.17 -0.70
CA PRO A 156 -21.41 0.27 -0.61
C PRO A 156 -20.99 0.77 0.79
N ARG A 157 -21.31 0.03 1.85
CA ARG A 157 -20.88 0.36 3.22
C ARG A 157 -19.39 0.14 3.44
N ALA A 158 -18.78 -0.70 2.62
CA ALA A 158 -17.35 -1.01 2.66
C ALA A 158 -16.51 -0.05 1.81
N VAL A 159 -17.11 0.96 1.17
CA VAL A 159 -16.45 1.93 0.29
C VAL A 159 -16.80 3.36 0.73
N ASP A 160 -15.82 4.10 1.23
CA ASP A 160 -15.95 5.53 1.47
C ASP A 160 -15.63 6.31 0.19
N VAL A 161 -16.63 7.00 -0.33
CA VAL A 161 -16.53 7.84 -1.54
C VAL A 161 -16.32 9.32 -1.21
N ASN A 162 -16.38 9.72 0.07
CA ASN A 162 -16.26 11.10 0.53
C ASN A 162 -14.82 11.50 0.86
N VAL A 163 -13.85 11.00 0.08
CA VAL A 163 -12.41 11.20 0.34
C VAL A 163 -11.86 12.41 -0.41
N HIS A 164 -12.40 12.73 -1.59
CA HIS A 164 -11.92 13.84 -2.42
C HIS A 164 -13.10 14.67 -2.99
N PRO A 165 -12.98 16.00 -3.17
CA PRO A 165 -14.05 16.86 -3.70
C PRO A 165 -14.64 16.40 -5.05
N THR A 166 -13.81 15.81 -5.92
CA THR A 166 -14.23 15.25 -7.22
C THR A 166 -14.78 13.83 -7.14
N LYS A 167 -14.73 13.19 -5.96
CA LYS A 167 -15.11 11.79 -5.69
C LYS A 167 -14.49 10.76 -6.64
N ARG A 168 -13.29 11.06 -7.17
CA ARG A 168 -12.50 10.15 -8.02
C ARG A 168 -11.61 9.21 -7.21
N GLU A 169 -11.34 9.56 -5.96
CA GLU A 169 -10.61 8.72 -5.00
C GLU A 169 -11.63 8.14 -4.02
N VAL A 170 -11.45 6.86 -3.70
CA VAL A 170 -12.29 6.10 -2.76
C VAL A 170 -11.36 5.40 -1.77
N ARG A 171 -11.86 5.11 -0.57
CA ARG A 171 -11.18 4.28 0.42
C ARG A 171 -12.00 3.04 0.68
N PHE A 172 -11.33 1.89 0.77
CA PHE A 172 -11.98 0.64 1.13
C PHE A 172 -11.80 0.35 2.62
N SER A 173 -12.82 -0.20 3.27
CA SER A 173 -12.74 -0.69 4.65
C SER A 173 -11.67 -1.79 4.84
N ASP A 174 -11.42 -2.58 3.80
CA ASP A 174 -10.35 -3.59 3.75
C ASP A 174 -9.60 -3.48 2.41
N GLU A 175 -8.67 -2.52 2.35
CA GLU A 175 -7.81 -2.27 1.18
C GLU A 175 -7.07 -3.53 0.70
N ARG A 176 -6.55 -4.33 1.63
CA ARG A 176 -5.75 -5.51 1.31
C ARG A 176 -6.61 -6.57 0.61
N LYS A 177 -7.82 -6.80 1.11
CA LYS A 177 -8.75 -7.76 0.52
C LYS A 177 -9.15 -7.38 -0.90
N VAL A 178 -9.44 -6.10 -1.15
CA VAL A 178 -9.78 -5.61 -2.50
C VAL A 178 -8.58 -5.70 -3.43
N PHE A 179 -7.40 -5.32 -2.97
CA PHE A 179 -6.15 -5.45 -3.70
C PHE A 179 -5.88 -6.89 -4.12
N ASP A 180 -5.93 -7.82 -3.17
CA ASP A 180 -5.67 -9.25 -3.40
C ASP A 180 -6.68 -9.86 -4.38
N ALA A 181 -7.96 -9.45 -4.31
CA ALA A 181 -8.99 -9.88 -5.25
C ALA A 181 -8.68 -9.41 -6.68
N VAL A 182 -8.24 -8.17 -6.88
CA VAL A 182 -7.83 -7.67 -8.19
C VAL A 182 -6.62 -8.43 -8.74
N VAL A 183 -5.59 -8.68 -7.91
CA VAL A 183 -4.42 -9.47 -8.32
C VAL A 183 -4.85 -10.87 -8.79
N ARG A 184 -5.70 -11.56 -8.01
CA ARG A 184 -6.20 -12.90 -8.35
C ARG A 184 -7.03 -12.89 -9.63
N ALA A 185 -7.94 -11.92 -9.79
CA ALA A 185 -8.81 -11.82 -10.95
C ALA A 185 -8.01 -11.66 -12.25
N VAL A 186 -6.99 -10.78 -12.23
CA VAL A 186 -6.12 -10.55 -13.39
C VAL A 186 -5.27 -11.79 -13.70
N ARG A 187 -4.71 -12.45 -12.68
CA ARG A 187 -3.96 -13.70 -12.88
C ARG A 187 -4.81 -14.80 -13.49
N ALA A 188 -6.00 -15.02 -12.95
CA ALA A 188 -6.90 -16.04 -13.43
C ALA A 188 -7.23 -15.83 -14.91
N ALA A 189 -7.52 -14.59 -15.32
CA ALA A 189 -7.78 -14.26 -16.72
C ALA A 189 -6.58 -14.57 -17.63
N LEU A 190 -5.36 -14.20 -17.22
CA LEU A 190 -4.12 -14.43 -17.98
C LEU A 190 -3.71 -15.91 -18.04
N GLN A 191 -4.19 -16.75 -17.11
CA GLN A 191 -3.91 -18.19 -17.08
C GLN A 191 -4.84 -19.02 -17.99
N THR A 192 -6.03 -18.50 -18.32
CA THR A 192 -7.04 -19.23 -19.11
C THR A 192 -6.71 -19.39 -20.59
N GLU A 193 -5.83 -18.56 -21.16
CA GLU A 193 -5.41 -18.66 -22.55
C GLU A 193 -4.05 -19.38 -22.65
N ALA A 194 -3.88 -20.20 -23.69
CA ALA A 194 -2.70 -21.05 -23.95
C ALA A 194 -1.41 -20.26 -24.31
N LEU A 195 -1.11 -19.21 -23.55
CA LEU A 195 0.21 -18.57 -23.47
C LEU A 195 1.04 -19.33 -22.42
N ALA A 196 1.53 -20.50 -22.87
CA ALA A 196 2.46 -21.44 -22.23
C ALA A 196 1.89 -22.41 -21.16
N PRO A 197 1.87 -23.74 -21.46
CA PRO A 197 1.92 -24.75 -20.41
C PRO A 197 3.30 -24.69 -19.74
N HIS A 198 3.35 -24.80 -18.41
CA HIS A 198 4.52 -24.66 -17.52
C HIS A 198 4.81 -23.25 -16.99
N LEU A 199 3.80 -22.61 -16.43
CA LEU A 199 4.04 -21.62 -15.39
C LEU A 199 3.55 -22.19 -14.05
N GLU A 200 4.50 -22.66 -13.24
CA GLU A 200 4.26 -22.89 -11.82
C GLU A 200 4.10 -21.54 -11.11
N TYR A 201 2.86 -21.13 -10.94
CA TYR A 201 2.56 -19.92 -10.18
C TYR A 201 2.46 -20.25 -8.68
N PRO A 202 3.19 -19.53 -7.81
CA PRO A 202 3.07 -19.72 -6.37
C PRO A 202 1.71 -19.27 -5.83
N GLU A 203 1.22 -20.00 -4.82
CA GLU A 203 0.10 -19.59 -3.94
C GLU A 203 0.36 -18.31 -3.12
N VAL A 204 1.45 -17.61 -3.36
CA VAL A 204 1.78 -16.33 -2.72
C VAL A 204 2.38 -15.45 -3.81
N HIS A 205 1.93 -14.20 -3.90
CA HIS A 205 2.48 -13.10 -4.73
C HIS A 205 3.90 -13.38 -5.30
N PRO A 206 4.23 -13.20 -6.60
CA PRO A 206 5.52 -13.54 -7.18
C PRO A 206 6.67 -12.80 -6.49
N ARG A 207 6.42 -11.59 -6.01
CA ARG A 207 7.37 -10.91 -5.11
C ARG A 207 7.52 -11.59 -3.75
N ALA A 208 6.50 -12.21 -3.19
CA ALA A 208 6.57 -12.99 -1.96
C ALA A 208 7.11 -14.42 -2.16
N ARG A 209 7.03 -15.05 -3.34
CA ARG A 209 7.73 -16.32 -3.63
C ARG A 209 9.15 -16.09 -4.10
N GLU A 210 9.45 -15.04 -4.86
CA GLU A 210 10.83 -14.62 -5.14
C GLU A 210 11.48 -14.03 -3.90
N ILE A 211 10.76 -13.24 -3.08
CA ILE A 211 11.26 -12.88 -1.76
C ILE A 211 11.34 -14.15 -0.94
N LYS A 212 10.35 -15.03 -0.84
CA LYS A 212 10.47 -16.25 0.00
C LYS A 212 11.50 -17.25 -0.50
N GLU A 213 11.75 -17.40 -1.81
CA GLU A 213 12.75 -18.29 -2.40
C GLU A 213 14.11 -17.61 -2.46
N ALA A 214 14.22 -16.31 -2.74
CA ALA A 214 15.47 -15.57 -2.55
C ALA A 214 15.80 -15.44 -1.08
N LEU A 215 14.81 -15.31 -0.19
CA LEU A 215 14.93 -15.29 1.26
C LEU A 215 15.15 -16.71 1.77
N GLU A 216 14.61 -17.79 1.21
CA GLU A 216 14.90 -19.19 1.58
C GLU A 216 16.25 -19.63 1.02
N LYS A 217 16.64 -19.15 -0.16
CA LYS A 217 17.97 -19.33 -0.77
C LYS A 217 19.02 -18.45 -0.08
N TYR A 218 18.63 -17.27 0.43
CA TYR A 218 19.46 -16.40 1.26
C TYR A 218 19.51 -16.89 2.70
N ILE A 219 18.41 -17.37 3.29
CA ILE A 219 18.33 -17.99 4.62
C ILE A 219 19.09 -19.31 4.59
N SER A 220 18.94 -20.16 3.59
CA SER A 220 19.74 -21.39 3.46
C SER A 220 21.22 -21.10 3.18
N LYS A 221 21.58 -20.11 2.34
CA LYS A 221 22.97 -19.64 2.25
C LYS A 221 23.47 -19.05 3.58
N ALA A 222 22.66 -18.25 4.27
CA ALA A 222 23.02 -17.58 5.53
C ALA A 222 23.06 -18.55 6.72
N GLN A 223 22.33 -19.66 6.67
CA GLN A 223 22.33 -20.75 7.64
C GLN A 223 23.47 -21.76 7.37
N GLN A 224 23.93 -21.90 6.12
CA GLN A 224 25.06 -22.77 5.74
C GLN A 224 26.42 -22.07 5.78
N LEU A 225 26.46 -20.74 5.66
CA LEU A 225 27.63 -19.95 6.01
C LEU A 225 27.73 -19.92 7.54
N PRO A 226 28.92 -20.16 8.12
CA PRO A 226 29.06 -20.13 9.57
C PRO A 226 28.50 -18.80 10.07
N LEU A 227 27.46 -18.86 10.89
CA LEU A 227 26.87 -17.71 11.58
C LEU A 227 27.80 -17.25 12.71
N SER A 228 29.11 -17.27 12.48
CA SER A 228 30.00 -16.32 13.13
C SER A 228 29.81 -14.99 12.41
N LEU A 229 28.69 -14.33 12.72
CA LEU A 229 28.74 -12.89 12.98
C LEU A 229 29.69 -12.70 14.17
N GLU A 230 30.98 -12.91 13.93
CA GLU A 230 32.00 -12.11 14.56
C GLU A 230 31.82 -10.70 14.00
N LEU A 231 30.75 -10.03 14.43
CA LEU A 231 30.97 -8.70 14.94
C LEU A 231 32.14 -8.87 15.91
N PRO A 232 33.27 -8.17 15.71
CA PRO A 232 34.39 -8.32 16.61
C PRO A 232 33.81 -8.19 18.02
N ARG A 233 33.89 -9.28 18.80
CA ARG A 233 33.62 -9.19 20.23
C ARG A 233 34.47 -8.03 20.70
N HIS A 234 33.91 -7.14 21.52
CA HIS A 234 34.69 -6.08 22.18
C HIS A 234 36.06 -6.66 22.57
N GLY A 235 37.10 -6.33 21.79
CA GLY A 235 38.40 -7.01 21.89
C GLY A 235 39.15 -7.35 20.58
N GLU A 236 38.52 -7.48 19.41
CA GLU A 236 39.25 -7.88 18.18
C GLU A 236 38.95 -7.02 16.94
N ALA A 237 38.80 -5.71 17.14
CA ALA A 237 39.32 -4.79 16.14
C ALA A 237 40.83 -4.72 16.37
N GLU A 238 41.64 -4.78 15.32
CA GLU A 238 42.96 -4.12 15.39
C GLU A 238 42.69 -2.72 15.99
N GLU A 239 43.16 -2.53 17.22
CA GLU A 239 42.98 -1.33 18.03
C GLU A 239 41.53 -0.82 18.25
N GLY A 240 40.61 -1.64 18.78
CA GLY A 240 39.45 -1.12 19.55
C GLY A 240 38.54 -0.08 18.87
N ARG A 241 38.55 0.02 17.54
CA ARG A 241 37.75 0.99 16.81
C ARG A 241 36.36 0.42 16.53
N PRO A 242 35.27 1.10 16.92
CA PRO A 242 33.92 0.68 16.56
C PRO A 242 33.77 0.62 15.04
N VAL A 243 33.00 -0.34 14.54
CA VAL A 243 32.63 -0.39 13.12
C VAL A 243 32.02 0.97 12.76
N PRO A 244 32.54 1.67 11.74
CA PRO A 244 32.03 2.99 11.39
C PRO A 244 30.59 2.84 10.89
N LEU A 245 29.64 3.20 11.75
CA LEU A 245 28.23 3.33 11.40
C LEU A 245 28.00 4.73 10.86
N TRP A 246 27.43 4.80 9.66
CA TRP A 246 27.12 6.06 9.02
C TRP A 246 25.64 6.12 8.65
N GLN A 247 25.00 7.23 8.98
CA GLN A 247 23.61 7.47 8.62
C GLN A 247 23.54 8.27 7.31
N ALA A 248 22.93 7.68 6.28
CA ALA A 248 22.65 8.37 5.02
C ALA A 248 21.25 8.98 5.04
N HIS A 249 21.17 10.30 4.79
CA HIS A 249 19.92 11.05 4.66
C HIS A 249 18.91 10.87 5.81
N ASN A 250 19.40 10.57 7.03
CA ASN A 250 18.58 10.24 8.19
C ASN A 250 17.56 9.12 7.92
N LYS A 251 17.92 8.16 7.05
CA LYS A 251 17.03 7.06 6.62
C LYS A 251 17.71 5.71 6.64
N TYR A 252 18.96 5.65 6.18
CA TYR A 252 19.68 4.40 6.03
C TYR A 252 20.91 4.37 6.93
N ILE A 253 21.18 3.23 7.55
CA ILE A 253 22.39 3.00 8.32
C ILE A 253 23.30 2.11 7.49
N PHE A 254 24.51 2.60 7.22
CA PHE A 254 25.57 1.86 6.54
C PHE A 254 26.50 1.28 7.59
N ALA A 255 26.79 -0.02 7.47
CA ALA A 255 27.82 -0.67 8.26
C ALA A 255 28.72 -1.50 7.36
N GLN A 256 30.03 -1.37 7.56
CA GLN A 256 31.01 -2.21 6.88
C GLN A 256 31.00 -3.62 7.49
N VAL A 257 31.05 -4.63 6.64
CA VAL A 257 31.20 -6.04 7.03
C VAL A 257 32.40 -6.65 6.31
N LYS A 258 32.91 -7.80 6.78
CA LYS A 258 34.12 -8.46 6.23
C LYS A 258 34.09 -8.57 4.69
N ASN A 259 32.91 -8.81 4.11
CA ASN A 259 32.72 -9.09 2.67
C ASN A 259 31.80 -8.07 1.97
N GLY A 260 31.89 -6.78 2.31
CA GLY A 260 31.13 -5.70 1.67
C GLY A 260 30.50 -4.71 2.65
N ILE A 261 29.30 -4.23 2.34
CA ILE A 261 28.56 -3.25 3.14
C ILE A 261 27.12 -3.75 3.36
N ILE A 262 26.57 -3.52 4.54
CA ILE A 262 25.13 -3.63 4.80
C ILE A 262 24.50 -2.24 4.87
N ILE A 263 23.30 -2.13 4.32
CA ILE A 263 22.47 -0.92 4.30
C ILE A 263 21.16 -1.28 4.99
N VAL A 264 20.91 -0.71 6.15
CA VAL A 264 19.72 -0.96 6.98
C VAL A 264 18.75 0.20 6.82
N ASP A 265 17.50 -0.07 6.49
CA ASP A 265 16.42 0.92 6.56
C ASP A 265 16.04 1.11 8.03
N GLN A 266 16.37 2.26 8.60
CA GLN A 266 16.20 2.50 10.03
C GLN A 266 14.74 2.40 10.49
N HIS A 267 13.80 2.81 9.63
CA HIS A 267 12.37 2.83 9.96
C HIS A 267 11.83 1.40 9.92
N ALA A 268 12.08 0.69 8.82
CA ALA A 268 11.64 -0.70 8.67
C ALA A 268 12.28 -1.62 9.72
N ALA A 269 13.55 -1.41 10.05
CA ALA A 269 14.25 -2.14 11.11
C ALA A 269 13.60 -1.90 12.47
N HIS A 270 13.32 -0.64 12.83
CA HIS A 270 12.71 -0.34 14.13
C HIS A 270 11.26 -0.84 14.22
N GLU A 271 10.49 -0.76 13.13
CA GLU A 271 9.16 -1.38 13.06
C GLU A 271 9.23 -2.88 13.37
N ARG A 272 10.17 -3.61 12.78
CA ARG A 272 10.35 -5.06 13.03
C ARG A 272 10.69 -5.34 14.50
N VAL A 273 11.65 -4.61 15.06
CA VAL A 273 12.04 -4.75 16.47
C VAL A 273 10.83 -4.56 17.40
N LEU A 274 10.10 -3.46 17.22
CA LEU A 274 8.93 -3.15 18.05
C LEU A 274 7.79 -4.14 17.87
N TYR A 275 7.58 -4.62 16.65
CA TYR A 275 6.53 -5.59 16.34
C TYR A 275 6.75 -6.92 17.05
N GLU A 276 7.96 -7.46 16.98
CA GLU A 276 8.26 -8.73 17.66
C GLU A 276 8.33 -8.58 19.18
N GLU A 277 8.84 -7.46 19.68
CA GLU A 277 8.74 -7.15 21.11
C GLU A 277 7.28 -7.07 21.57
N ALA A 278 6.40 -6.41 20.81
CA ALA A 278 4.98 -6.35 21.09
C ALA A 278 4.32 -7.74 21.09
N LEU A 279 4.62 -8.59 20.10
CA LEU A 279 4.08 -9.95 20.05
C LEU A 279 4.53 -10.81 21.23
N ARG A 280 5.80 -10.71 21.64
CA ARG A 280 6.33 -11.43 22.83
C ARG A 280 5.61 -10.99 24.10
N ASN A 281 5.47 -9.69 24.31
CA ASN A 281 4.79 -9.17 25.50
C ASN A 281 3.30 -9.56 25.50
N LEU A 282 2.60 -9.46 24.36
CA LEU A 282 1.21 -9.90 24.20
C LEU A 282 1.02 -11.42 24.34
N SER A 283 2.09 -12.19 24.26
CA SER A 283 2.10 -13.65 24.47
C SER A 283 2.42 -14.06 25.90
N GLY A 284 2.68 -13.10 26.79
CA GLY A 284 2.84 -13.33 28.23
C GLY A 284 4.20 -12.96 28.81
N GLU A 285 5.13 -12.42 28.01
CA GLU A 285 6.34 -11.80 28.57
C GLU A 285 5.98 -10.51 29.32
N ARG A 286 6.73 -10.22 30.39
CA ARG A 286 6.51 -8.99 31.17
C ARG A 286 6.96 -7.78 30.33
N PRO A 287 6.06 -6.82 30.03
CA PRO A 287 6.45 -5.65 29.27
C PRO A 287 7.41 -4.77 30.06
N ARG A 288 8.29 -4.09 29.33
CA ARG A 288 9.05 -2.97 29.88
C ARG A 288 8.23 -1.71 29.69
N SER A 289 7.90 -1.04 30.78
CA SER A 289 7.23 0.25 30.77
C SER A 289 8.17 1.35 31.29
N GLN A 290 7.97 2.56 30.76
CA GLN A 290 8.61 3.79 31.20
C GLN A 290 7.52 4.69 31.78
N HIS A 291 7.58 4.93 33.08
CA HIS A 291 6.70 5.90 33.73
C HIS A 291 6.99 7.32 33.23
N LEU A 292 5.92 8.04 32.94
CA LEU A 292 5.99 9.44 32.56
C LEU A 292 6.20 10.31 33.80
N LEU A 293 6.97 11.38 33.66
CA LEU A 293 7.13 12.37 34.74
C LEU A 293 5.78 13.05 35.06
N PHE A 294 4.97 13.27 34.02
CA PHE A 294 3.61 13.79 34.11
C PHE A 294 2.68 12.88 33.32
N PRO A 295 1.61 12.35 33.93
CA PRO A 295 0.63 11.56 33.21
C PRO A 295 -0.03 12.38 32.10
N ALA A 296 -0.20 11.80 30.91
CA ALA A 296 -0.95 12.44 29.84
C ALA A 296 -2.45 12.19 30.06
N VAL A 297 -3.22 13.26 30.23
CA VAL A 297 -4.67 13.18 30.39
C VAL A 297 -5.32 13.35 29.03
N LEU A 298 -6.09 12.35 28.62
CA LEU A 298 -6.72 12.25 27.31
C LEU A 298 -8.23 12.14 27.45
N THR A 299 -8.95 12.80 26.53
CA THR A 299 -10.39 12.61 26.38
C THR A 299 -10.65 11.66 25.22
N LEU A 300 -11.36 10.56 25.48
CA LEU A 300 -11.69 9.53 24.49
C LEU A 300 -13.17 9.61 24.11
N SER A 301 -13.47 9.34 22.85
CA SER A 301 -14.85 9.17 22.40
C SER A 301 -15.49 7.93 23.04
N PRO A 302 -16.83 7.80 23.03
CA PRO A 302 -17.51 6.63 23.60
C PRO A 302 -17.08 5.29 22.96
N VAL A 303 -16.70 5.29 21.68
CA VAL A 303 -16.25 4.09 20.97
C VAL A 303 -14.84 3.71 21.41
N GLU A 304 -13.94 4.69 21.53
CA GLU A 304 -12.57 4.51 22.01
C GLU A 304 -12.53 4.08 23.47
N MET A 305 -13.38 4.67 24.33
CA MET A 305 -13.50 4.27 25.73
C MET A 305 -13.96 2.83 25.87
N ARG A 306 -14.96 2.41 25.09
CA ARG A 306 -15.41 1.01 25.07
C ARG A 306 -14.30 0.07 24.60
N PHE A 307 -13.60 0.44 23.53
CA PHE A 307 -12.46 -0.35 23.05
C PHE A 307 -11.37 -0.47 24.12
N LEU A 308 -11.06 0.62 24.81
CA LEU A 308 -10.09 0.65 25.90
C LEU A 308 -10.50 -0.31 27.03
N GLU A 309 -11.75 -0.26 27.48
CA GLU A 309 -12.26 -1.17 28.51
C GLU A 309 -12.17 -2.64 28.10
N GLU A 310 -12.50 -2.95 26.84
CA GLU A 310 -12.44 -4.32 26.31
C GLU A 310 -11.01 -4.82 26.06
N SER A 311 -10.07 -3.92 25.76
CA SER A 311 -8.69 -4.25 25.36
C SER A 311 -7.61 -3.87 26.38
N ALA A 312 -8.00 -3.36 27.55
CA ALA A 312 -7.09 -2.91 28.60
C ALA A 312 -5.98 -3.93 28.94
N PRO A 313 -6.26 -5.24 29.10
CA PRO A 313 -5.21 -6.21 29.38
C PRO A 313 -4.14 -6.32 28.28
N LEU A 314 -4.51 -6.08 27.02
CA LEU A 314 -3.57 -6.12 25.90
C LEU A 314 -2.73 -4.83 25.84
N LEU A 315 -3.34 -3.68 26.12
CA LEU A 315 -2.62 -2.40 26.22
C LEU A 315 -1.64 -2.40 27.40
N GLU A 316 -2.04 -2.95 28.53
CA GLU A 316 -1.17 -3.19 29.68
C GLU A 316 -0.03 -4.15 29.34
N ALA A 317 -0.34 -5.25 28.64
CA ALA A 317 0.66 -6.19 28.17
C ALA A 317 1.63 -5.58 27.14
N LEU A 318 1.28 -4.49 26.44
CA LEU A 318 2.28 -3.74 25.66
C LEU A 318 3.21 -2.88 26.52
N GLY A 319 2.80 -2.53 27.73
CA GLY A 319 3.54 -1.66 28.65
C GLY A 319 2.89 -0.29 28.89
N PHE A 320 1.65 -0.08 28.44
CA PHE A 320 0.88 1.10 28.87
C PHE A 320 0.36 0.92 30.30
N VAL A 321 0.41 1.98 31.10
CA VAL A 321 -0.30 2.03 32.38
C VAL A 321 -1.35 3.11 32.27
N ILE A 322 -2.62 2.71 32.30
CA ILE A 322 -3.76 3.58 32.04
C ILE A 322 -4.64 3.62 33.28
N ARG A 323 -5.08 4.82 33.65
CA ARG A 323 -5.99 5.05 34.77
C ARG A 323 -7.22 5.77 34.27
N VAL A 324 -8.39 5.20 34.50
CA VAL A 324 -9.66 5.85 34.18
C VAL A 324 -9.96 6.91 35.24
N LEU A 325 -10.15 8.17 34.83
CA LEU A 325 -10.46 9.29 35.71
C LEU A 325 -11.94 9.68 35.68
N GLY A 326 -12.64 9.33 34.61
CA GLY A 326 -14.06 9.65 34.42
C GLY A 326 -14.69 8.85 33.29
N LYS A 327 -15.87 9.26 32.83
CA LYS A 327 -16.64 8.59 31.77
C LYS A 327 -15.88 8.52 30.44
N ASP A 328 -15.15 9.56 30.11
CA ASP A 328 -14.49 9.79 28.82
C ASP A 328 -13.05 10.29 29.01
N VAL A 329 -12.54 10.29 30.25
CA VAL A 329 -11.22 10.83 30.59
C VAL A 329 -10.35 9.73 31.17
N VAL A 330 -9.17 9.57 30.58
CA VAL A 330 -8.13 8.63 31.02
C VAL A 330 -6.82 9.36 31.24
N ALA A 331 -5.99 8.85 32.14
CA ALA A 331 -4.61 9.24 32.30
C ALA A 331 -3.70 8.09 31.89
N VAL A 332 -2.71 8.37 31.04
CA VAL A 332 -1.63 7.43 30.74
C VAL A 332 -0.45 7.77 31.65
N ASP A 333 -0.13 6.87 32.58
CA ASP A 333 0.91 7.02 33.60
C ASP A 333 2.26 6.44 33.14
N ALA A 334 2.24 5.46 32.25
CA ALA A 334 3.42 4.85 31.67
C ALA A 334 3.17 4.41 30.23
N VAL A 335 4.25 4.35 29.46
CA VAL A 335 4.26 3.92 28.06
C VAL A 335 5.27 2.80 27.87
N PRO A 336 5.18 1.99 26.80
CA PRO A 336 6.21 0.99 26.50
C PRO A 336 7.62 1.61 26.43
N ALA A 337 8.63 0.88 26.89
CA ALA A 337 10.01 1.36 26.89
C ALA A 337 10.49 1.65 25.45
N GLY A 338 11.26 2.74 25.28
CA GLY A 338 11.75 3.17 23.96
C GLY A 338 10.78 4.08 23.19
N VAL A 339 9.52 4.19 23.62
CA VAL A 339 8.54 5.15 23.07
C VAL A 339 8.77 6.57 23.61
N GLY A 340 9.42 6.72 24.77
CA GLY A 340 9.60 7.99 25.49
C GLY A 340 9.96 9.20 24.61
N PRO A 341 10.96 9.13 23.70
CA PRO A 341 11.32 10.26 22.83
C PRO A 341 10.21 10.70 21.86
N ARG A 342 9.26 9.80 21.54
CA ARG A 342 8.13 10.06 20.65
C ARG A 342 6.84 10.42 21.38
N TRP A 343 6.79 10.21 22.69
CA TRP A 343 5.61 10.52 23.46
C TRP A 343 5.39 12.03 23.49
N LYS A 344 4.33 12.48 22.84
CA LYS A 344 3.88 13.88 22.84
C LYS A 344 2.45 13.92 23.37
N ASP A 345 2.32 14.22 24.66
CA ASP A 345 1.04 14.45 25.34
C ASP A 345 -0.06 13.41 25.03
N GLY A 346 0.33 12.16 24.79
CA GLY A 346 -0.59 11.06 24.49
C GLY A 346 -1.12 10.95 23.06
N GLU A 347 -0.63 11.75 22.10
CA GLU A 347 -1.00 11.66 20.67
C GLU A 347 -0.87 10.23 20.13
N LEU A 348 0.26 9.58 20.41
CA LEU A 348 0.50 8.19 19.98
C LEU A 348 -0.55 7.22 20.52
N PHE A 349 -0.94 7.39 21.78
CA PHE A 349 -1.94 6.54 22.41
C PHE A 349 -3.30 6.75 21.76
N SER A 350 -3.69 8.01 21.56
CA SER A 350 -4.92 8.38 20.86
C SER A 350 -4.95 7.83 19.42
N GLU A 351 -3.83 7.88 18.70
CA GLU A 351 -3.73 7.29 17.36
C GLU A 351 -3.94 5.77 17.35
N ILE A 352 -3.32 5.05 18.30
CA ILE A 352 -3.45 3.59 18.42
C ILE A 352 -4.89 3.21 18.78
N VAL A 353 -5.45 3.86 19.79
CA VAL A 353 -6.82 3.57 20.27
C VAL A 353 -7.84 3.95 19.20
N GLY A 354 -7.71 5.11 18.57
CA GLY A 354 -8.62 5.56 17.51
C GLY A 354 -8.65 4.60 16.31
N GLU A 355 -7.48 4.19 15.81
CA GLU A 355 -7.38 3.28 14.67
C GLU A 355 -7.97 1.88 14.97
N LEU A 356 -7.76 1.38 16.19
CA LEU A 356 -8.26 0.05 16.57
C LEU A 356 -9.73 0.06 17.01
N ALA A 357 -10.22 1.16 17.57
CA ALA A 357 -11.61 1.32 17.97
C ALA A 357 -12.57 1.27 16.77
N GLU A 358 -12.15 1.79 15.60
CA GLU A 358 -12.91 1.66 14.34
C GLU A 358 -13.05 0.20 13.86
N GLY A 359 -12.07 -0.64 14.17
CA GLY A 359 -11.99 -2.04 13.71
C GLY A 359 -12.60 -3.09 14.65
N GLY A 360 -12.88 -2.74 15.90
CA GLY A 360 -13.48 -3.61 16.92
C GLY A 360 -12.56 -4.70 17.49
N THR A 361 -13.05 -5.41 18.52
CA THR A 361 -12.30 -6.38 19.35
C THR A 361 -12.38 -7.84 18.86
N GLY A 362 -12.32 -8.04 17.54
CA GLY A 362 -12.45 -9.35 16.90
C GLY A 362 -11.20 -10.25 16.95
N ALA A 363 -11.28 -11.42 16.32
CA ALA A 363 -10.15 -12.35 16.17
C ALA A 363 -8.95 -11.66 15.48
N GLY A 364 -7.74 -11.94 15.99
CA GLY A 364 -6.50 -11.32 15.50
C GLY A 364 -6.20 -9.93 16.06
N LEU A 365 -6.84 -9.53 17.17
CA LEU A 365 -6.62 -8.23 17.81
C LEU A 365 -5.17 -8.05 18.28
N LYS A 366 -4.50 -9.12 18.76
CA LYS A 366 -3.12 -9.06 19.22
C LYS A 366 -2.16 -8.65 18.09
N GLU A 367 -2.30 -9.31 16.94
CA GLU A 367 -1.47 -9.06 15.76
C GLU A 367 -1.75 -7.66 15.17
N LYS A 368 -3.02 -7.25 15.13
CA LYS A 368 -3.41 -5.89 14.72
C LYS A 368 -2.84 -4.84 15.66
N LEU A 369 -2.98 -5.03 16.97
CA LEU A 369 -2.46 -4.13 17.98
C LEU A 369 -0.93 -4.00 17.89
N ALA A 370 -0.21 -5.12 17.76
CA ALA A 370 1.24 -5.12 17.57
C ALA A 370 1.65 -4.36 16.28
N ALA A 371 0.93 -4.58 15.18
CA ALA A 371 1.20 -3.92 13.90
C ALA A 371 1.00 -2.40 13.99
N VAL A 372 -0.17 -1.96 14.48
CA VAL A 372 -0.48 -0.53 14.63
C VAL A 372 0.50 0.13 15.59
N TYR A 373 0.76 -0.48 16.75
CA TYR A 373 1.74 0.01 17.71
C TYR A 373 3.12 0.19 17.07
N SER A 374 3.66 -0.84 16.41
CA SER A 374 5.00 -0.79 15.80
C SER A 374 5.12 0.29 14.72
N CYS A 375 4.10 0.47 13.87
CA CYS A 375 4.08 1.46 12.79
C CYS A 375 4.07 2.90 13.34
N ARG A 376 3.26 3.13 14.38
CA ARG A 376 3.13 4.46 15.01
C ARG A 376 4.34 4.80 15.89
N ALA A 377 4.84 3.83 16.65
CA ALA A 377 5.95 4.00 17.59
C ALA A 377 7.35 3.93 16.97
N ALA A 378 7.52 3.39 15.77
CA ALA A 378 8.83 3.33 15.11
C ALA A 378 9.44 4.71 14.84
N ILE A 379 10.76 4.73 14.66
CA ILE A 379 11.55 5.92 14.29
C ILE A 379 11.02 6.40 12.94
N LYS A 380 10.66 7.69 12.78
CA LYS A 380 10.21 8.18 11.47
C LYS A 380 11.40 8.33 10.54
N ALA A 381 11.13 8.14 9.25
CA ALA A 381 12.08 8.49 8.20
C ALA A 381 12.45 9.98 8.32
N GLY A 382 13.74 10.28 8.46
CA GLY A 382 14.26 11.65 8.63
C GLY A 382 14.83 11.96 10.01
N GLU A 383 14.64 11.08 11.00
CA GLU A 383 15.18 11.27 12.35
C GLU A 383 16.68 10.93 12.43
N PRO A 384 17.53 11.84 12.95
CA PRO A 384 18.96 11.57 13.13
C PRO A 384 19.19 10.58 14.27
N LEU A 385 20.13 9.64 14.09
CA LEU A 385 20.51 8.66 15.11
C LEU A 385 21.98 8.84 15.47
N SER A 386 22.28 8.83 16.77
CA SER A 386 23.67 8.74 17.25
C SER A 386 24.29 7.38 16.89
N PRO A 387 25.63 7.28 16.78
CA PRO A 387 26.29 6.00 16.54
C PRO A 387 25.89 4.89 17.52
N LYS A 388 25.67 5.24 18.79
CA LYS A 388 25.20 4.30 19.80
C LYS A 388 23.78 3.82 19.52
N GLN A 389 22.87 4.71 19.14
CA GLN A 389 21.50 4.33 18.77
C GLN A 389 21.46 3.49 17.50
N MET A 390 22.31 3.80 16.50
CA MET A 390 22.44 2.99 15.29
C MET A 390 22.91 1.57 15.62
N GLN A 391 23.94 1.43 16.47
CA GLN A 391 24.43 0.12 16.89
C GLN A 391 23.35 -0.67 17.64
N GLN A 392 22.68 -0.02 18.61
CA GLN A 392 21.60 -0.65 19.38
C GLN A 392 20.47 -1.14 18.48
N LEU A 393 20.04 -0.34 17.50
CA LEU A 393 18.98 -0.72 16.57
C LEU A 393 19.40 -1.94 15.73
N ILE A 394 20.66 -1.97 15.25
CA ILE A 394 21.19 -3.10 14.50
C ILE A 394 21.22 -4.36 15.37
N ASP A 395 21.73 -4.27 16.61
CA ASP A 395 21.82 -5.39 17.54
C ASP A 395 20.42 -5.95 17.85
N GLN A 396 19.46 -5.06 18.13
CA GLN A 396 18.07 -5.43 18.36
C GLN A 396 17.43 -6.07 17.13
N LEU A 397 17.69 -5.53 15.94
CA LEU A 397 17.18 -6.09 14.69
C LEU A 397 17.67 -7.52 14.54
N PHE A 398 18.97 -7.79 14.68
CA PHE A 398 19.50 -9.15 14.53
C PHE A 398 19.10 -10.11 15.66
N ALA A 399 18.58 -9.60 16.79
CA ALA A 399 17.99 -10.41 17.85
C ALA A 399 16.51 -10.77 17.61
N THR A 400 15.90 -10.26 16.54
CA THR A 400 14.54 -10.66 16.12
C THR A 400 14.55 -12.01 15.40
N GLU A 401 13.43 -12.73 15.42
CA GLU A 401 13.23 -13.97 14.68
C GLU A 401 13.24 -13.72 13.17
N GLN A 402 12.74 -12.57 12.71
CA GLN A 402 12.67 -12.20 11.29
C GLN A 402 13.39 -10.87 11.00
N PRO A 403 14.73 -10.83 11.12
CA PRO A 403 15.51 -9.59 11.05
C PRO A 403 15.57 -8.95 9.67
N PHE A 404 15.13 -9.65 8.62
CA PHE A 404 15.31 -9.25 7.22
C PHE A 404 14.07 -8.64 6.56
N VAL A 405 12.89 -8.69 7.21
CA VAL A 405 11.62 -8.29 6.62
C VAL A 405 10.79 -7.54 7.66
N CYS A 406 10.22 -6.38 7.37
CA CYS A 406 9.32 -5.67 8.29
C CYS A 406 7.93 -6.32 8.33
N PRO A 407 7.05 -5.97 9.29
CA PRO A 407 5.69 -6.53 9.38
C PRO A 407 4.86 -6.35 8.09
N HIS A 408 5.18 -5.34 7.29
CA HIS A 408 4.54 -5.02 6.01
C HIS A 408 5.19 -5.71 4.80
N GLY A 409 6.21 -6.55 4.99
CA GLY A 409 6.86 -7.31 3.91
C GLY A 409 7.99 -6.59 3.17
N ARG A 410 8.44 -5.41 3.63
CA ARG A 410 9.58 -4.69 3.04
C ARG A 410 10.90 -5.19 3.63
N PRO A 411 12.02 -5.20 2.89
CA PRO A 411 13.31 -5.55 3.45
C PRO A 411 13.74 -4.51 4.50
N THR A 412 14.23 -4.99 5.64
CA THR A 412 14.82 -4.15 6.69
C THR A 412 16.30 -3.84 6.42
N LEU A 413 16.99 -4.70 5.67
CA LEU A 413 18.38 -4.53 5.30
C LEU A 413 18.67 -5.09 3.90
N ILE A 414 19.66 -4.51 3.25
CA ILE A 414 20.22 -4.94 1.97
C ILE A 414 21.73 -5.10 2.15
N ARG A 415 22.31 -6.12 1.52
CA ARG A 415 23.76 -6.32 1.49
C ARG A 415 24.29 -6.00 0.09
N VAL A 416 25.39 -5.27 0.05
CA VAL A 416 26.17 -5.01 -1.17
C VAL A 416 27.53 -5.70 -1.02
N PRO A 417 27.77 -6.84 -1.70
CA PRO A 417 29.06 -7.51 -1.71
C PRO A 417 30.18 -6.61 -2.24
N LEU A 418 31.40 -6.83 -1.77
CA LEU A 418 32.58 -6.11 -2.26
C LEU A 418 32.80 -6.33 -3.76
N GLU A 419 32.63 -7.56 -4.24
CA GLU A 419 32.76 -7.92 -5.67
C GLU A 419 31.78 -7.15 -6.56
N ASP A 420 30.58 -6.86 -6.08
CA ASP A 420 29.58 -6.08 -6.81
C ASP A 420 29.96 -4.60 -6.88
N LEU A 421 30.59 -4.07 -5.83
CA LEU A 421 31.18 -2.73 -5.84
C LEU A 421 32.35 -2.69 -6.83
N ASP A 422 33.29 -3.63 -6.73
CA ASP A 422 34.46 -3.71 -7.61
C ASP A 422 34.04 -3.77 -9.08
N ARG A 423 33.04 -4.60 -9.41
CA ARG A 423 32.48 -4.69 -10.76
C ARG A 423 31.92 -3.36 -11.27
N GLN A 424 31.19 -2.63 -10.44
CA GLN A 424 30.63 -1.33 -10.82
C GLN A 424 31.70 -0.28 -11.10
N PHE A 425 32.88 -0.42 -10.49
CA PHE A 425 34.04 0.44 -10.73
C PHE A 425 35.05 -0.16 -11.71
N GLY A 426 34.73 -1.27 -12.38
CA GLY A 426 35.62 -1.92 -13.34
C GLY A 426 36.89 -2.50 -12.72
N ARG A 427 36.90 -2.76 -11.41
CA ARG A 427 37.98 -3.46 -10.71
C ARG A 427 37.76 -4.97 -10.85
N ARG A 428 38.84 -5.70 -11.12
CA ARG A 428 38.85 -7.16 -11.29
C ARG A 428 39.11 -7.86 -9.98
#